data_AF-A0A973A2P4-F1
#
_entry.id   AF-A0A973A2P4-F1
#
_cell.length_a   1.000
_cell.length_b   1.000
_cell.length_c   1.000
_cell.angle_alpha   90.00
_cell.angle_beta   90.00
_cell.angle_gamma   90.00
#
_symmetry.space_group_name_H-M   'P 1'
#
loop_
_entity.id
_entity.type
_entity.pdbx_description
1 polymer ?
#
loop_
_entity_poly.entity_id
_entity_poly.type
_entity_poly.pdbx_seq_one_letter_code
_entity_poly.pdbx_strand_id
1 'polypeptide(L)'
;MKKTRVCHWVLMMCVVVCGLTLLCSCEGLTMGGAKRCVVVWSEGTAPTDVYPNDINGAVADGLACLKGWEVVTASIDDPDQGLPDELLQRADVLIWWGHKRHGQVKDRLVDKIETRVKEDGMGFIALHSSHFAKPNKRL
;
A
#
# COMPACT_ATOMS: atom_id res chain seq x y z
N MET A 1 53.79 52.99 -3.62
CA MET A 1 53.15 52.83 -2.29
C MET A 1 52.72 51.37 -2.18
N LYS A 2 53.52 50.54 -1.48
CA LYS A 2 53.16 49.70 -0.32
C LYS A 2 51.91 48.81 -0.56
N LYS A 3 51.93 47.47 -0.47
CA LYS A 3 52.97 46.48 -0.16
C LYS A 3 52.37 45.09 -0.50
N THR A 4 53.18 44.26 -1.12
CA THR A 4 53.07 42.81 -1.29
C THR A 4 52.74 42.06 0.01
N ARG A 5 52.07 40.90 -0.11
CA ARG A 5 52.66 39.60 0.30
C ARG A 5 51.79 38.39 -0.08
N VAL A 6 52.32 37.63 -1.03
CA VAL A 6 52.17 36.18 -1.18
C VAL A 6 52.68 35.51 0.10
N CYS A 7 51.95 34.51 0.62
CA CYS A 7 52.51 33.54 1.57
C CYS A 7 52.29 32.13 1.03
N HIS A 8 53.39 31.57 0.55
CA HIS A 8 53.58 30.21 0.08
C HIS A 8 54.42 29.54 1.17
N TRP A 9 53.84 28.71 2.05
CA TRP A 9 54.62 27.88 2.96
C TRP A 9 53.91 26.54 3.22
N VAL A 10 54.54 25.50 2.65
CA VAL A 10 54.87 24.22 3.31
C VAL A 10 53.75 23.19 3.45
N LEU A 11 53.75 22.32 2.44
CA LEU A 11 53.78 20.86 2.54
C LEU A 11 54.11 20.33 3.95
N MET A 12 53.12 19.75 4.63
CA MET A 12 53.40 18.79 5.69
C MET A 12 52.46 17.59 5.53
N MET A 13 52.99 16.57 4.86
CA MET A 13 52.49 15.20 4.96
C MET A 13 52.57 14.76 6.42
N CYS A 14 51.42 14.49 7.03
CA CYS A 14 51.32 13.52 8.11
C CYS A 14 50.22 12.52 7.72
N VAL A 15 50.68 11.36 7.27
CA VAL A 15 49.91 10.12 7.15
C VAL A 15 49.56 9.63 8.57
N VAL A 16 48.54 8.76 8.65
CA VAL A 16 48.16 7.87 9.78
C VAL A 16 47.00 8.42 10.62
N VAL A 17 45.84 7.77 10.86
CA VAL A 17 45.24 6.47 10.50
C VAL A 17 43.75 6.53 10.94
N CYS A 18 42.91 5.67 10.36
CA CYS A 18 41.59 5.22 10.86
C CYS A 18 40.43 6.21 10.86
N GLY A 19 39.46 5.92 9.99
CA GLY A 19 38.10 6.44 10.09
C GLY A 19 37.51 6.83 8.76
N LEU A 20 37.69 6.01 7.72
CA LEU A 20 36.85 6.14 6.52
C LEU A 20 35.44 5.65 6.90
N THR A 21 34.69 6.49 7.61
CA THR A 21 33.24 6.42 7.58
C THR A 21 32.82 6.70 6.15
N LEU A 22 32.77 5.63 5.35
CA LEU A 22 31.88 5.55 4.21
C LEU A 22 30.47 5.82 4.77
N LEU A 23 30.07 7.09 4.80
CA LEU A 23 28.68 7.46 4.63
C LEU A 23 28.33 7.02 3.21
N CYS A 24 28.09 5.71 3.07
CA CYS A 24 27.29 5.19 1.99
C CYS A 24 25.90 5.76 2.26
N SER A 25 25.63 6.96 1.75
CA SER A 25 24.27 7.40 1.54
C SER A 25 23.64 6.40 0.58
N CYS A 26 23.06 5.34 1.14
CA CYS A 26 21.93 4.66 0.52
C CYS A 26 20.74 5.62 0.57
N GLU A 27 20.87 6.79 -0.07
CA GLU A 27 19.71 7.44 -0.63
C GLU A 27 19.32 6.57 -1.81
N GLY A 28 18.53 5.55 -1.50
CA GLY A 28 17.85 4.76 -2.50
C GLY A 28 17.08 5.74 -3.36
N LEU A 29 17.58 5.99 -4.57
CA LEU A 29 16.78 6.53 -5.65
C LEU A 29 15.56 5.62 -5.75
N THR A 30 14.41 6.10 -5.28
CA THR A 30 13.14 5.54 -5.69
C THR A 30 12.96 5.93 -7.15
N MET A 31 13.53 5.14 -8.05
CA MET A 31 13.06 5.13 -9.43
C MET A 31 11.57 4.84 -9.38
N GLY A 32 10.77 5.71 -10.00
CA GLY A 32 9.31 5.67 -10.00
C GLY A 32 8.75 4.42 -10.66
N GLY A 33 8.83 3.29 -9.97
CA GLY A 33 7.99 2.13 -10.23
C GLY A 33 6.55 2.47 -9.85
N ALA A 34 5.59 1.92 -10.58
CA ALA A 34 4.18 2.07 -10.25
C ALA A 34 3.94 1.65 -8.79
N LYS A 35 3.24 2.50 -8.04
CA LYS A 35 2.92 2.27 -6.64
C LYS A 35 2.05 1.01 -6.53
N ARG A 36 2.38 0.09 -5.63
CA ARG A 36 1.56 -1.10 -5.39
C ARG A 36 0.21 -0.69 -4.83
N CYS A 37 -0.87 -1.33 -5.22
CA CYS A 37 -2.22 -0.97 -4.80
C CYS A 37 -2.83 -2.04 -3.90
N VAL A 38 -3.23 -1.66 -2.69
CA VAL A 38 -4.08 -2.46 -1.82
C VAL A 38 -5.46 -1.82 -1.72
N VAL A 39 -6.49 -2.60 -1.99
CA VAL A 39 -7.88 -2.18 -1.83
C VAL A 39 -8.43 -2.81 -0.56
N VAL A 40 -8.99 -1.98 0.32
CA VAL A 40 -9.65 -2.39 1.55
C VAL A 40 -11.14 -2.22 1.38
N TRP A 41 -11.81 -3.34 1.13
CA TRP A 41 -13.24 -3.40 0.82
C TRP A 41 -14.06 -3.77 2.06
N SER A 42 -15.17 -3.07 2.27
CA SER A 42 -16.11 -3.37 3.35
C SER A 42 -17.57 -3.30 2.88
N GLU A 43 -18.45 -4.04 3.55
CA GLU A 43 -19.89 -3.96 3.31
C GLU A 43 -20.60 -2.83 4.08
N GLY A 44 -19.87 -2.05 4.90
CA GLY A 44 -20.42 -0.87 5.58
C GLY A 44 -21.31 -1.16 6.80
N THR A 45 -21.15 -2.32 7.46
CA THR A 45 -22.01 -2.71 8.60
C THR A 45 -21.29 -2.79 9.96
N ALA A 46 -20.05 -2.32 10.03
CA ALA A 46 -19.33 -2.28 11.31
C ALA A 46 -20.01 -1.30 12.29
N PRO A 47 -19.97 -1.57 13.61
CA PRO A 47 -20.53 -0.66 14.62
C PRO A 47 -19.81 0.69 14.60
N THR A 48 -20.55 1.78 14.40
CA THR A 48 -19.99 3.14 14.23
C THR A 48 -19.42 3.74 15.51
N ASP A 49 -19.84 3.26 16.67
CA ASP A 49 -19.30 3.63 17.98
C ASP A 49 -17.87 3.11 18.21
N VAL A 50 -17.49 2.03 17.53
CA VAL A 50 -16.12 1.46 17.53
C VAL A 50 -15.35 1.85 16.27
N TYR A 51 -16.01 1.85 15.12
CA TYR A 51 -15.43 2.16 13.81
C TYR A 51 -16.19 3.33 13.16
N PRO A 52 -15.87 4.60 13.51
CA PRO A 52 -16.58 5.76 12.98
C PRO A 52 -16.52 5.89 11.45
N ASN A 53 -15.44 5.40 10.84
CA ASN A 53 -15.20 5.40 9.39
C ASN A 53 -15.27 3.99 8.79
N ASP A 54 -16.07 3.11 9.39
CA ASP A 54 -16.14 1.68 9.07
C ASP A 54 -14.79 0.95 9.24
N ILE A 55 -14.80 -0.39 9.15
CA ILE A 55 -13.61 -1.19 9.41
C ILE A 55 -12.55 -1.03 8.32
N ASN A 56 -12.96 -0.75 7.07
CA ASN A 56 -12.01 -0.47 5.99
C ASN A 56 -11.20 0.81 6.26
N GLY A 57 -11.80 1.83 6.89
CA GLY A 57 -11.10 3.05 7.31
C GLY A 57 -10.02 2.75 8.35
N ALA A 58 -10.36 2.01 9.40
CA ALA A 58 -9.37 1.64 10.43
C ALA A 58 -8.21 0.78 9.89
N VAL A 59 -8.51 -0.16 9.00
CA VAL A 59 -7.48 -0.96 8.33
C VAL A 59 -6.63 -0.10 7.40
N ALA A 60 -7.24 0.80 6.63
CA ALA A 60 -6.51 1.71 5.75
C ALA A 60 -5.56 2.64 6.53
N ASP A 61 -6.01 3.20 7.66
CA ASP A 61 -5.20 4.03 8.56
C ASP A 61 -3.99 3.25 9.09
N GLY A 62 -4.18 1.98 9.48
CA GLY A 62 -3.10 1.10 9.92
C GLY A 62 -2.07 0.80 8.82
N LEU A 63 -2.49 0.80 7.56
CA LEU A 63 -1.62 0.57 6.38
C LEU A 63 -0.99 1.85 5.84
N ALA A 64 -1.39 3.03 6.30
CA ALA A 64 -0.92 4.32 5.77
C ALA A 64 0.61 4.53 5.87
N CYS A 65 1.28 3.81 6.77
CA CYS A 65 2.73 3.86 6.95
C CYS A 65 3.52 3.09 5.87
N LEU A 66 2.85 2.29 5.03
CA LEU A 66 3.49 1.48 4.00
C LEU A 66 4.02 2.35 2.84
N LYS A 67 5.35 2.51 2.79
CA LYS A 67 6.02 3.21 1.68
C LYS A 67 5.87 2.41 0.39
N GLY A 68 5.57 3.11 -0.70
CA GLY A 68 5.39 2.49 -2.02
C GLY A 68 4.04 1.81 -2.23
N TRP A 69 3.09 1.95 -1.30
CA TRP A 69 1.73 1.40 -1.39
C TRP A 69 0.66 2.48 -1.43
N GLU A 70 -0.21 2.40 -2.42
CA GLU A 70 -1.51 3.08 -2.47
C GLU A 70 -2.51 2.25 -1.69
N VAL A 71 -3.15 2.87 -0.71
CA VAL A 71 -4.20 2.25 0.08
C VAL A 71 -5.50 2.90 -0.33
N VAL A 72 -6.40 2.11 -0.90
CA VAL A 72 -7.71 2.55 -1.40
C VAL A 72 -8.79 1.91 -0.55
N THR A 73 -9.73 2.69 -0.03
CA THR A 73 -10.93 2.16 0.61
C THR A 73 -12.05 2.04 -0.42
N ALA A 74 -12.86 1.00 -0.28
CA ALA A 74 -14.02 0.75 -1.13
C ALA A 74 -15.17 0.17 -0.30
N SER A 75 -16.40 0.42 -0.73
CA SER A 75 -17.62 -0.05 -0.09
C SER A 75 -18.60 -0.68 -1.08
N ILE A 76 -19.45 -1.58 -0.60
CA ILE A 76 -20.55 -2.15 -1.38
C ILE A 76 -21.55 -1.10 -1.90
N ASP A 77 -21.66 0.05 -1.22
CA ASP A 77 -22.59 1.13 -1.58
C ASP A 77 -22.00 2.10 -2.62
N ASP A 78 -20.70 1.98 -2.93
CA ASP A 78 -20.06 2.76 -3.98
C ASP A 78 -20.50 2.29 -5.39
N PRO A 79 -20.33 3.12 -6.44
CA PRO A 79 -20.49 2.68 -7.82
C PRO A 79 -19.70 1.40 -8.10
N ASP A 80 -20.29 0.49 -8.89
CA ASP A 80 -19.75 -0.85 -9.15
C ASP A 80 -19.43 -1.67 -7.88
N GLN A 81 -20.11 -1.38 -6.78
CA GLN A 81 -19.83 -1.94 -5.44
C GLN A 81 -18.38 -1.68 -5.00
N GLY A 82 -17.82 -0.54 -5.38
CA GLY A 82 -16.49 -0.09 -4.99
C GLY A 82 -15.33 -0.75 -5.74
N LEU A 83 -15.62 -1.60 -6.72
CA LEU A 83 -14.62 -2.34 -7.48
C LEU A 83 -14.84 -2.19 -8.99
N PRO A 84 -14.67 -0.98 -9.55
CA PRO A 84 -14.66 -0.79 -10.99
C PRO A 84 -13.48 -1.55 -11.62
N ASP A 85 -13.62 -1.89 -12.91
CA ASP A 85 -12.66 -2.75 -13.61
C ASP A 85 -11.22 -2.21 -13.58
N GLU A 86 -11.06 -0.89 -13.72
CA GLU A 86 -9.75 -0.23 -13.64
C GLU A 86 -9.07 -0.43 -12.27
N LEU A 87 -9.82 -0.28 -11.17
CA LEU A 87 -9.28 -0.45 -9.84
C LEU A 87 -8.93 -1.92 -9.59
N LEU A 88 -9.81 -2.84 -9.98
CA LEU A 88 -9.61 -4.26 -9.78
C LEU A 88 -8.43 -4.79 -10.60
N GLN A 89 -8.22 -4.28 -11.82
CA GLN A 89 -7.08 -4.63 -12.68
C GLN A 89 -5.73 -4.19 -12.09
N ARG A 90 -5.66 -3.00 -11.47
CA ARG A 90 -4.41 -2.50 -10.88
C ARG A 90 -4.20 -2.92 -9.42
N ALA A 91 -5.20 -3.50 -8.77
CA ALA A 91 -5.09 -3.99 -7.40
C ALA A 91 -4.11 -5.17 -7.34
N ASP A 92 -3.09 -5.03 -6.49
CA ASP A 92 -2.17 -6.12 -6.15
C ASP A 92 -2.74 -6.99 -5.03
N VAL A 93 -3.46 -6.38 -4.08
CA VAL A 93 -4.09 -7.06 -2.95
C VAL A 93 -5.50 -6.51 -2.72
N LEU A 94 -6.47 -7.41 -2.56
CA LEU A 94 -7.83 -7.09 -2.11
C LEU A 94 -8.06 -7.64 -0.70
N ILE A 95 -8.21 -6.73 0.26
CA ILE A 95 -8.63 -7.05 1.63
C ILE A 95 -10.14 -6.94 1.70
N TRP A 96 -10.80 -7.96 2.23
CA TRP A 96 -12.24 -8.10 2.21
C TRP A 96 -12.81 -8.25 3.61
N TRP A 97 -13.73 -7.36 3.99
CA TRP A 97 -14.59 -7.51 5.15
C TRP A 97 -16.07 -7.62 4.75
N GLY A 98 -16.75 -8.63 5.29
CA GLY A 98 -18.20 -8.80 5.16
C GLY A 98 -18.79 -9.56 6.34
N HIS A 99 -20.09 -9.42 6.56
CA HIS A 99 -20.83 -10.04 7.66
C HIS A 99 -22.31 -10.30 7.30
N LYS A 100 -23.11 -9.25 7.10
CA LYS A 100 -24.58 -9.32 6.95
C LYS A 100 -25.03 -9.26 5.50
N ARG A 101 -24.23 -8.69 4.60
CA ARG A 101 -24.64 -8.34 3.23
C ARG A 101 -23.99 -9.21 2.16
N HIS A 102 -23.43 -10.36 2.52
CA HIS A 102 -22.78 -11.29 1.57
C HIS A 102 -23.61 -11.61 0.33
N GLY A 103 -24.93 -11.74 0.47
CA GLY A 103 -25.85 -12.05 -0.64
C GLY A 103 -26.00 -10.91 -1.66
N GLN A 104 -25.70 -9.67 -1.27
CA GLN A 104 -25.90 -8.47 -2.09
C GLN A 104 -24.76 -8.20 -3.07
N VAL A 105 -23.62 -8.88 -2.90
CA VAL A 105 -22.49 -8.80 -3.84
C VAL A 105 -22.90 -9.48 -5.15
N LYS A 106 -22.78 -8.77 -6.27
CA LYS A 106 -23.18 -9.26 -7.60
C LYS A 106 -22.29 -10.42 -8.03
N ASP A 107 -22.86 -11.50 -8.55
CA ASP A 107 -22.09 -12.69 -8.94
C ASP A 107 -21.06 -12.37 -10.02
N ARG A 108 -21.39 -11.50 -10.99
CA ARG A 108 -20.43 -11.02 -12.00
C ARG A 108 -19.18 -10.37 -11.38
N LEU A 109 -19.32 -9.67 -10.25
CA LEU A 109 -18.16 -9.08 -9.56
C LEU A 109 -17.34 -10.17 -8.87
N VAL A 110 -17.99 -11.17 -8.28
CA VAL A 110 -17.33 -12.34 -7.69
C VAL A 110 -16.49 -13.09 -8.73
N ASP A 111 -17.04 -13.32 -9.92
CA ASP A 111 -16.33 -13.98 -11.02
C ASP A 111 -15.06 -13.20 -11.41
N LYS A 112 -15.15 -11.87 -11.50
CA LYS A 112 -13.97 -11.01 -11.77
C LYS A 112 -12.91 -11.12 -10.67
N ILE A 113 -13.32 -11.11 -9.41
CA ILE A 113 -12.39 -11.28 -8.27
C ILE A 113 -11.72 -12.65 -8.34
N GLU A 114 -12.48 -13.71 -8.63
CA GLU A 114 -11.96 -15.06 -8.76
C GLU A 114 -10.89 -15.16 -9.85
N THR A 115 -11.17 -14.63 -11.06
CA THR A 115 -10.18 -14.55 -12.15
C THR A 115 -8.93 -13.79 -11.72
N ARG A 116 -9.09 -12.60 -11.14
CA ARG A 116 -7.94 -11.78 -10.70
C ARG A 116 -7.06 -12.51 -9.69
N VAL A 117 -7.65 -13.28 -8.77
CA VAL A 117 -6.89 -14.02 -7.76
C VAL A 117 -6.26 -15.29 -8.33
N LYS A 118 -7.01 -16.11 -9.06
CA LYS A 118 -6.55 -17.44 -9.51
C LYS A 118 -5.68 -17.38 -10.77
N GLU A 119 -5.99 -16.51 -11.71
CA GLU A 119 -5.35 -16.47 -13.03
C GLU A 119 -4.26 -15.39 -13.07
N ASP A 120 -4.55 -14.20 -12.52
CA ASP A 120 -3.63 -13.07 -12.61
C ASP A 120 -2.74 -12.86 -11.37
N GLY A 121 -2.98 -13.62 -10.29
CA GLY A 121 -2.14 -13.62 -9.09
C GLY A 121 -2.38 -12.45 -8.12
N MET A 122 -3.55 -11.79 -8.15
CA MET A 122 -3.94 -10.80 -7.14
C MET A 122 -4.05 -11.46 -5.75
N GLY A 123 -3.44 -10.87 -4.73
CA GLY A 123 -3.60 -11.33 -3.35
C GLY A 123 -5.02 -11.09 -2.83
N PHE A 124 -5.55 -12.00 -2.01
CA PHE A 124 -6.85 -11.85 -1.36
C PHE A 124 -6.74 -12.15 0.13
N ILE A 125 -7.21 -11.23 0.97
CA ILE A 125 -7.19 -11.38 2.43
C ILE A 125 -8.63 -11.25 2.95
N ALA A 126 -9.19 -12.36 3.40
CA ALA A 126 -10.53 -12.39 4.02
C ALA A 126 -10.45 -12.12 5.52
N LEU A 127 -11.30 -11.21 6.01
CA LEU A 127 -11.35 -10.85 7.43
C LEU A 127 -12.60 -11.41 8.13
N HIS A 128 -12.39 -12.08 9.27
CA HIS A 128 -13.43 -12.48 10.23
C HIS A 128 -14.62 -13.25 9.60
N SER A 129 -15.81 -12.65 9.57
CA SER A 129 -17.06 -13.25 9.06
C SER A 129 -17.07 -13.43 7.54
N SER A 130 -16.04 -12.94 6.85
CA SER A 130 -15.89 -13.08 5.40
C SER A 130 -15.77 -14.54 4.93
N HIS A 131 -15.61 -15.51 5.82
CA HIS A 131 -15.67 -16.93 5.47
C HIS A 131 -17.00 -17.34 4.81
N PHE A 132 -18.10 -16.60 5.02
CA PHE A 132 -19.37 -16.79 4.31
C PHE A 132 -19.55 -15.91 3.06
N ALA A 133 -18.63 -14.98 2.79
CA ALA A 133 -18.69 -14.10 1.63
C ALA A 133 -18.59 -14.88 0.33
N LYS A 134 -19.30 -14.42 -0.72
CA LYS A 134 -19.29 -15.11 -2.02
C LYS A 134 -17.87 -15.27 -2.59
N PRO A 135 -16.98 -14.24 -2.59
CA PRO A 135 -15.61 -14.41 -3.08
C PRO A 135 -14.83 -15.48 -2.29
N ASN A 136 -14.86 -15.43 -0.96
CA ASN A 136 -14.11 -16.39 -0.13
C ASN A 136 -14.59 -17.84 -0.28
N LYS A 137 -15.86 -18.07 -0.64
CA LYS A 137 -16.37 -19.43 -0.91
C LYS A 137 -15.97 -19.97 -2.29
N ARG A 138 -15.52 -19.11 -3.19
CA ARG A 138 -15.11 -19.46 -4.56
C ARG A 138 -13.61 -19.70 -4.67
N LEU A 139 -12.84 -18.97 -3.87
CA LEU A 139 -11.38 -19.06 -3.75
C LEU A 139 -10.97 -20.26 -2.89
#